data_AF-A0A3D5I3J7-F1
#
_entry.id   AF-A0A3D5I3J7-F1
#
_cell.length_a   1.000
_cell.length_b   1.000
_cell.length_c   1.000
_cell.angle_alpha   90.00
_cell.angle_beta   90.00
_cell.angle_gamma   90.00
#
_symmetry.space_group_name_H-M   'P 1'
#
loop_
_entity.id
_entity.type
_entity.pdbx_description
1 polymer ?
#
loop_
_entity_poly.entity_id
_entity_poly.type
_entity_poly.pdbx_seq_one_letter_code
_entity_poly.pdbx_strand_id
1 'polypeptide(L)' 'AEDLYQRLTTAGKDVLLDDSDDRPGAKMAAADLIGIPQQIIIGPRIAAEGMVEWKQRRSGETSNISPDAAMNALVGG' A
#
# COMPACT_ATOMS: atom_id res chain seq x y z
N ALA A 1 -5.82 -2.03 7.33
CA ALA A 1 -5.92 -1.05 6.23
C ALA A 1 -6.20 0.35 6.77
N GLU A 2 -7.31 0.51 7.49
CA GLU A 2 -7.73 1.79 8.09
C GLU A 2 -6.65 2.50 8.95
N ASP A 3 -5.93 1.78 9.81
CA ASP A 3 -4.85 2.36 10.63
C ASP A 3 -3.75 3.04 9.78
N LEU A 4 -3.26 2.33 8.75
CA LEU A 4 -2.24 2.86 7.84
C LEU A 4 -2.76 4.06 7.06
N TYR A 5 -4.02 4.01 6.61
CA TYR A 5 -4.67 5.12 5.93
C TYR A 5 -4.67 6.37 6.83
N GLN A 6 -5.20 6.27 8.04
CA GLN A 6 -5.28 7.39 8.98
C GLN A 6 -3.90 7.95 9.34
N ARG A 7 -2.91 7.08 9.58
CA ARG A 7 -1.54 7.50 9.92
C ARG A 7 -0.87 8.24 8.77
N LEU A 8 -1.00 7.76 7.53
CA LEU A 8 -0.43 8.41 6.35
C LEU A 8 -1.13 9.73 6.03
N THR A 9 -2.45 9.77 6.12
CA THR A 9 -3.24 11.00 5.95
C THR A 9 -2.88 12.05 7.01
N THR A 10 -2.75 11.64 8.28
CA THR A 10 -2.31 12.52 9.38
C THR A 10 -0.89 13.04 9.16
N ALA A 11 -0.02 12.24 8.52
CA ALA A 11 1.32 12.66 8.10
C ALA A 11 1.33 13.54 6.84
N GLY A 12 0.16 13.98 6.35
CA GLY A 12 0.02 14.91 5.22
C GLY A 12 0.24 14.28 3.85
N LYS A 13 0.17 12.96 3.74
CA LYS A 13 0.25 12.27 2.44
C LYS A 13 -1.12 12.25 1.76
N ASP A 14 -1.10 12.30 0.43
CA ASP A 14 -2.28 12.03 -0.39
C ASP A 14 -2.42 10.51 -0.53
N VAL A 15 -3.49 9.96 0.03
CA VAL A 15 -3.67 8.51 0.20
C VAL A 15 -5.03 8.12 -0.38
N LEU A 16 -5.01 7.13 -1.26
CA LEU A 16 -6.19 6.45 -1.75
C LEU A 16 -6.32 5.08 -1.07
N LEU A 17 -7.45 4.85 -0.39
CA LEU A 17 -7.82 3.54 0.13
C LEU A 17 -8.81 2.88 -0.84
N ASP A 18 -8.46 1.69 -1.34
CA ASP A 18 -9.34 0.84 -2.15
C ASP A 18 -9.77 -0.38 -1.35
N ASP A 19 -10.94 -0.28 -0.71
CA ASP A 19 -11.60 -1.31 0.07
C ASP A 19 -12.73 -2.03 -0.71
N SER A 20 -12.80 -1.86 -2.03
CA SER A 20 -13.83 -2.49 -2.87
C SER A 20 -13.80 -4.03 -2.81
N ASP A 21 -14.89 -4.69 -3.21
CA ASP A 21 -14.94 -6.17 -3.31
C ASP A 21 -14.30 -6.73 -4.60
N ASP A 22 -13.60 -5.89 -5.36
CA ASP A 22 -12.96 -6.30 -6.60
C ASP A 22 -11.80 -7.28 -6.38
N ARG A 23 -11.52 -8.08 -7.42
CA ARG A 23 -10.40 -9.03 -7.40
C ARG A 23 -9.07 -8.27 -7.22
N PRO A 24 -8.09 -8.82 -6.48
CA PRO A 24 -6.81 -8.16 -6.26
C PRO A 24 -6.12 -7.68 -7.53
N GLY A 25 -6.17 -8.48 -8.61
CA GLY A 25 -5.62 -8.11 -9.91
C GLY A 25 -6.27 -6.88 -10.54
N ALA A 26 -7.59 -6.71 -10.38
CA ALA A 26 -8.32 -5.56 -10.89
C ALA A 26 -7.95 -4.28 -10.13
N LYS A 27 -7.85 -4.37 -8.80
CA LYS A 27 -7.40 -3.26 -7.94
C LYS A 27 -6.00 -2.78 -8.29
N MET A 28 -5.06 -3.72 -8.43
CA MET A 28 -3.67 -3.40 -8.82
C MET A 28 -3.61 -2.75 -10.21
N ALA A 29 -4.39 -3.25 -11.17
CA ALA A 29 -4.48 -2.64 -12.50
C ALA A 29 -5.05 -1.22 -12.44
N ALA A 30 -6.07 -0.97 -11.61
CA ALA A 30 -6.63 0.36 -11.42
C ALA A 30 -5.62 1.33 -10.79
N ALA A 31 -4.92 0.90 -9.74
CA ALA A 31 -3.86 1.69 -9.09
C ALA A 31 -2.70 2.00 -10.04
N ASP A 32 -2.32 1.03 -10.89
CA ASP A 32 -1.30 1.22 -11.93
C ASP A 32 -1.77 2.18 -13.03
N LEU A 33 -3.05 2.13 -13.39
CA LEU A 33 -3.67 2.98 -14.41
C LEU A 33 -3.70 4.45 -13.99
N ILE A 34 -4.16 4.74 -12.76
CA ILE A 34 -4.20 6.11 -12.23
C ILE A 34 -2.82 6.64 -11.83
N GLY A 35 -1.83 5.76 -11.72
CA GLY A 35 -0.44 6.15 -11.55
C GLY A 35 0.05 6.23 -10.11
N ILE A 36 -0.52 5.46 -9.18
CA ILE A 36 -0.09 5.44 -7.78
C ILE A 36 1.39 5.00 -7.70
N PRO A 37 2.30 5.85 -7.17
CA PRO A 37 3.74 5.58 -7.22
C PRO A 37 4.16 4.45 -6.27
N GLN A 38 3.55 4.42 -5.08
CA GLN A 38 3.82 3.44 -4.02
C GLN A 38 2.49 2.79 -3.62
N GLN A 39 2.41 1.46 -3.71
CA GLN A 39 1.20 0.71 -3.40
C GLN A 39 1.46 -0.17 -2.18
N ILE A 40 0.58 -0.07 -1.18
CA ILE A 40 0.58 -0.94 0.00
C ILE A 40 -0.58 -1.91 -0.13
N ILE A 41 -0.29 -3.19 -0.31
CA ILE A 41 -1.27 -4.24 -0.53
C ILE A 41 -1.39 -5.06 0.74
N ILE A 42 -2.61 -5.17 1.26
CA ILE A 42 -2.91 -5.89 2.50
C ILE A 42 -3.74 -7.11 2.14
N GLY A 43 -3.04 -8.23 1.90
CA GLY A 43 -3.66 -9.54 1.67
C GLY A 43 -3.76 -10.35 2.97
N PRO A 44 -4.78 -11.21 3.13
CA PRO A 44 -5.03 -11.93 4.38
C PRO A 44 -3.85 -12.81 4.82
N ARG A 45 -3.11 -13.40 3.87
CA ARG A 45 -1.95 -14.26 4.16
C ARG A 45 -0.79 -13.47 4.78
N ILE A 46 -0.35 -12.41 4.11
CA ILE A 46 0.81 -11.60 4.54
C ILE A 46 0.44 -10.78 5.78
N ALA A 47 -0.81 -10.31 5.88
CA ALA A 47 -1.31 -9.64 7.07
C ALA A 47 -1.32 -10.53 8.31
N ALA A 48 -1.60 -11.83 8.16
CA ALA A 48 -1.50 -12.80 9.26
C ALA A 48 -0.06 -12.97 9.78
N GLU A 49 0.94 -12.66 8.95
CA GLU A 49 2.36 -12.62 9.33
C GLU A 49 2.78 -11.24 9.91
N GLY A 50 1.84 -10.30 10.05
CA GLY A 50 2.11 -8.94 10.53
C GLY A 50 2.81 -8.05 9.50
N MET A 51 2.76 -8.41 8.23
CA MET A 51 3.46 -7.73 7.13
C MET A 51 2.48 -7.13 6.12
N VAL A 52 2.99 -6.28 5.23
CA VAL A 52 2.30 -5.77 4.06
C VAL A 52 3.16 -5.99 2.82
N GLU A 53 2.52 -6.13 1.67
CA GLU A 53 3.24 -6.11 0.39
C GLU A 53 3.40 -4.66 -0.07
N TRP A 54 4.63 -4.27 -0.34
CA TRP A 54 5.01 -2.97 -0.87
C TRP A 54 5.38 -3.11 -2.33
N LYS A 55 4.76 -2.32 -3.19
CA LYS A 55 5.04 -2.31 -4.63
C LYS A 55 5.43 -0.91 -5.09
N GLN A 56 6.57 -0.84 -5.78
CA GLN A 56 7.00 0.37 -6.48
C GLN A 56 6.54 0.31 -7.94
N ARG A 57 5.61 1.19 -8.34
CA ARG A 57 5.05 1.15 -9.71
C ARG A 57 6.12 1.31 -10.79
N ARG A 58 7.11 2.19 -10.55
CA ARG A 58 8.12 2.55 -11.56
C ARG A 58 9.05 1.39 -11.91
N SER A 59 9.51 0.62 -10.92
CA SER A 59 10.41 -0.52 -11.13
C SER A 59 9.65 -1.84 -11.28
N GLY A 60 8.40 -1.91 -10.81
CA GLY A 60 7.65 -3.16 -10.70
C GLY A 60 8.12 -4.06 -9.55
N GLU A 61 9.08 -3.60 -8.75
CA GLU A 61 9.58 -4.36 -7.60
C GLU A 61 8.53 -4.47 -6.50
N THR A 62 8.46 -5.65 -5.91
CA THR A 62 7.60 -5.98 -4.78
C THR A 62 8.44 -6.53 -3.62
N SER A 63 8.08 -6.17 -2.41
CA SER A 63 8.71 -6.67 -1.20
C SER A 63 7.72 -6.76 -0.04
N ASN A 64 7.93 -7.72 0.86
CA ASN A 64 7.15 -7.82 2.09
C ASN A 64 7.88 -7.05 3.18
N ILE A 65 7.24 -6.01 3.71
CA ILE A 65 7.80 -5.16 4.76
C ILE A 65 6.80 -5.01 5.90
N SER A 66 7.27 -4.55 7.06
CA SER A 66 6.36 -4.22 8.16
C SER A 66 5.55 -2.96 7.85
N PRO A 67 4.34 -2.81 8.43
CA PRO A 67 3.56 -1.58 8.33
C PRO A 67 4.36 -0.32 8.73
N ASP A 68 5.19 -0.42 9.77
CA ASP A 68 6.01 0.70 10.23
C ASP A 68 7.15 1.03 9.25
N ALA A 69 7.75 0.02 8.61
CA ALA A 69 8.72 0.27 7.55
C ALA A 69 8.09 0.99 6.35
N ALA A 70 6.86 0.60 5.97
CA ALA A 70 6.11 1.28 4.91
C ALA A 70 5.80 2.75 5.27
N MET A 71 5.36 3.00 6.52
CA MET A 71 5.15 4.35 7.04
C MET A 71 6.43 5.21 6.98
N ASN A 72 7.54 4.66 7.47
CA ASN A 72 8.81 5.37 7.49
C ASN A 72 9.32 5.68 6.08
N ALA A 73 9.15 4.77 5.12
CA ALA A 73 9.55 4.99 3.73
C ALA A 73 8.74 6.11 3.05
N LEU A 74 7.50 6.35 3.48
CA LEU A 74 6.63 7.39 2.90
C LEU A 74 6.78 8.74 3.59
N VAL A 75 6.99 8.77 4.90
CA VAL A 75 7.03 9.99 5.72
C VAL A 75 8.47 10.47 5.96
N GLY A 76 9.44 9.56 5.99
CA GLY A 76 10.86 9.85 6.19
C GLY A 76 11.56 10.21 4.88
N GLY A 77 11.49 11.49 4.52
CA GLY A 77 12.23 12.14 3.44
C GLY A 77 12.30 13.63 3.68
#